data_AF-A0A0B1SVD2-F1
#
_entry.id   AF-A0A0B1SVD2-F1
#
_cell.length_a   1.000
_cell.length_b   1.000
_cell.length_c   1.000
_cell.angle_alpha   90.00
_cell.angle_beta   90.00
_cell.angle_gamma   90.00
#
_symmetry.space_group_name_H-M   'P 1'
#
loop_
_entity.id
_entity.type
_entity.pdbx_description
1 polymer ?
#
loop_
_entity_poly.entity_id
_entity_poly.type
_entity_poly.pdbx_seq_one_letter_code
_entity_poly.pdbx_strand_id
1 'polypeptide(L)'
;MVEVLLASEHHRKTPQHSELDDFNELFDEFAQSQGLHLNKRNFRELETNINGLPAARYGLRHIDCEEFRKFLSGIKAQKYHLEYAKVSCGPMSFSFCMAFSCDPDEYQPKASPAATTTTMVPTSA
;
A
#
# COMPACT_ATOMS: atom_id res chain seq x y z
N MET A 1 -8.48 -9.25 8.54
CA MET A 1 -7.35 -9.29 7.60
C MET A 1 -6.68 -7.93 7.70
N VAL A 2 -5.34 -7.91 7.70
CA VAL A 2 -4.57 -6.67 7.64
C VAL A 2 -4.30 -6.39 6.17
N GLU A 3 -4.68 -5.21 5.70
CA GLU A 3 -4.31 -4.74 4.37
C GLU A 3 -3.17 -3.75 4.49
N VAL A 4 -2.18 -3.85 3.62
CA VAL A 4 -1.02 -2.98 3.60
C VAL A 4 -0.87 -2.42 2.20
N LEU A 5 -0.80 -1.10 2.09
CA LEU A 5 -0.50 -0.36 0.89
C LEU A 5 0.89 0.22 1.03
N LEU A 6 1.80 -0.12 0.12
CA LEU A 6 3.16 0.41 0.05
C LEU A 6 3.32 1.15 -1.27
N ALA A 7 3.98 2.30 -1.24
CA ALA A 7 4.40 3.02 -2.42
C ALA A 7 5.90 3.33 -2.32
N SER A 8 6.60 3.08 -3.42
CA SER A 8 8.02 3.34 -3.55
C SER A 8 8.26 4.70 -4.23
N GLU A 9 9.37 5.33 -3.91
CA GLU A 9 9.79 6.59 -4.52
C GLU A 9 10.09 6.36 -6.00
N HIS A 10 9.59 7.26 -6.86
CA HIS A 10 9.66 7.13 -8.32
C HIS A 10 11.11 7.12 -8.83
N HIS A 11 11.74 5.95 -8.91
CA HIS A 11 13.05 5.80 -9.55
C HIS A 11 12.99 4.85 -10.74
N ARG A 12 13.39 5.44 -11.88
CA ARG A 12 13.51 4.86 -13.22
C ARG A 12 13.67 3.35 -13.18
N LYS A 13 12.71 2.66 -13.81
CA LYS A 13 12.77 1.24 -14.21
C LYS A 13 14.18 0.87 -14.67
N THR A 14 15.02 0.42 -13.75
CA THR A 14 16.20 -0.35 -14.11
C THR A 14 15.67 -1.76 -14.35
N PRO A 15 15.95 -2.38 -15.50
CA PRO A 15 15.34 -3.65 -15.90
C PRO A 15 15.73 -4.87 -15.03
N GLN A 16 16.32 -4.65 -13.86
CA GLN A 16 16.90 -5.68 -12.99
C GLN A 16 16.36 -5.69 -11.55
N HIS A 17 15.60 -4.69 -11.10
CA HIS A 17 14.96 -4.70 -9.78
C HIS A 17 13.54 -4.16 -9.86
N SER A 18 12.58 -4.90 -9.30
CA SER A 18 11.21 -4.43 -9.13
C SER A 18 11.04 -3.87 -7.73
N GLU A 19 10.33 -2.76 -7.59
CA GLU A 19 9.85 -2.22 -6.31
C GLU A 19 9.11 -3.28 -5.46
N LEU A 20 8.54 -4.30 -6.11
CA LEU A 20 7.90 -5.43 -5.44
C LEU A 20 8.90 -6.31 -4.68
N ASP A 21 10.15 -6.43 -5.15
CA ASP A 21 11.20 -7.17 -4.44
C ASP A 21 11.51 -6.49 -3.10
N ASP A 22 11.63 -5.16 -3.10
CA ASP A 22 11.87 -4.37 -1.88
C ASP A 22 10.70 -4.52 -0.89
N PHE A 23 9.46 -4.51 -1.40
CA PHE A 23 8.27 -4.74 -0.58
C PHE A 23 8.25 -6.16 0.00
N ASN A 24 8.61 -7.18 -0.79
CA ASN A 24 8.70 -8.55 -0.32
C ASN A 24 9.78 -8.72 0.76
N GLU A 25 10.95 -8.09 0.60
CA GLU A 25 12.02 -8.11 1.61
C GLU A 25 11.53 -7.50 2.93
N LEU A 26 10.78 -6.39 2.89
CA LEU A 26 10.18 -5.78 4.07
C LEU A 26 9.27 -6.76 4.82
N PHE A 27 8.41 -7.47 4.09
CA PHE A 27 7.50 -8.45 4.69
C PHE A 27 8.25 -9.66 5.26
N ASP A 28 9.30 -10.12 4.58
CA ASP A 28 10.14 -11.22 5.05
C ASP A 28 10.89 -10.83 6.33
N GLU A 29 11.42 -9.62 6.43
CA GLU A 29 12.06 -9.13 7.66
C GLU A 29 11.07 -8.99 8.82
N PHE A 30 9.87 -8.47 8.55
CA PHE A 30 8.83 -8.45 9.55
C PHE A 30 8.50 -9.87 10.02
N ALA A 31 8.30 -10.80 9.08
CA ALA A 31 7.98 -12.18 9.39
C ALA A 31 9.10 -12.84 10.22
N GLN A 32 10.36 -12.66 9.84
CA GLN A 32 11.52 -13.12 10.60
C GLN A 32 11.57 -12.53 12.01
N SER A 33 11.30 -11.22 12.16
CA SER A 33 11.28 -10.55 13.47
C SER A 33 10.21 -11.13 14.42
N GLN A 34 9.14 -11.69 13.85
CA GLN A 34 8.02 -12.30 14.56
C GLN A 34 8.12 -13.82 14.66
N GLY A 35 9.15 -14.44 14.07
CA GLY A 35 9.25 -15.90 13.96
C GLY A 35 8.15 -16.53 13.10
N LEU A 36 7.57 -15.75 12.19
CA LEU A 36 6.50 -16.15 11.27
C LEU A 36 7.09 -16.48 9.89
N HIS A 37 6.35 -17.29 9.12
CA HIS A 37 6.67 -17.54 7.72
C HIS A 37 5.48 -17.14 6.84
N LEU A 38 5.73 -16.23 5.90
CA LEU A 38 4.74 -15.80 4.93
C LEU A 38 4.70 -16.79 3.78
N ASN A 39 3.49 -17.18 3.40
CA ASN A 39 3.13 -18.19 2.44
C ASN A 39 1.94 -17.67 1.62
N LYS A 40 1.65 -18.29 0.47
CA LYS A 40 0.49 -17.91 -0.39
C LYS A 40 -0.89 -17.96 0.31
N ARG A 41 -0.99 -18.57 1.50
CA ARG A 41 -2.23 -18.64 2.30
C ARG A 41 -2.43 -17.43 3.23
N ASN A 42 -1.36 -16.92 3.82
CA ASN A 42 -1.40 -15.81 4.78
C ASN A 42 -0.92 -14.49 4.18
N PHE A 43 -0.17 -14.53 3.08
CA PHE A 43 0.25 -13.37 2.29
C PHE A 43 -0.36 -13.44 0.90
N ARG A 44 -1.01 -12.36 0.50
CA ARG A 44 -1.58 -12.19 -0.84
C ARG A 44 -1.26 -10.82 -1.37
N GLU A 45 -0.73 -10.76 -2.58
CA GLU A 45 -0.75 -9.55 -3.38
C GLU A 45 -2.19 -9.34 -3.87
N LEU A 46 -2.76 -8.16 -3.60
CA LEU A 46 -4.14 -7.80 -3.97
C LEU A 46 -4.16 -6.95 -5.22
N GLU A 47 -3.24 -5.98 -5.32
CA GLU A 47 -3.19 -5.02 -6.41
C GLU A 47 -1.74 -4.51 -6.55
N THR A 48 -1.28 -4.30 -7.76
CA THR A 48 0.04 -3.73 -8.06
C THR A 48 -0.08 -2.67 -9.13
N ASN A 49 0.89 -1.76 -9.17
CA ASN A 49 0.93 -0.64 -10.11
C ASN A 49 -0.31 0.27 -10.02
N ILE A 50 -0.68 0.66 -8.80
CA ILE A 50 -1.91 1.44 -8.56
C ILE A 50 -1.79 2.80 -9.24
N ASN A 51 -2.74 3.12 -10.12
CA ASN A 51 -2.79 4.36 -10.90
C ASN A 51 -1.52 4.64 -11.76
N GLY A 52 -0.74 3.61 -12.12
CA GLY A 52 0.52 3.82 -12.86
C GLY A 52 1.72 4.16 -11.96
N LEU A 53 1.51 4.21 -10.65
CA LEU A 53 2.55 4.47 -9.65
C LEU A 53 3.19 3.15 -9.19
N PRO A 54 4.46 3.15 -8.73
CA PRO A 54 5.12 2.00 -8.11
C PRO A 54 4.55 1.74 -6.70
N ALA A 55 3.25 1.45 -6.65
CA ALA A 55 2.48 1.20 -5.45
C ALA A 55 1.77 -0.16 -5.54
N ALA A 56 1.74 -0.87 -4.41
CA ALA A 56 1.19 -2.20 -4.31
C ALA A 56 0.42 -2.39 -3.00
N ARG A 57 -0.64 -3.20 -3.06
CA ARG A 57 -1.53 -3.53 -1.98
C ARG A 57 -1.45 -5.01 -1.67
N TYR A 58 -1.29 -5.32 -0.39
CA TYR A 58 -1.09 -6.65 0.13
C TYR A 58 -2.13 -6.97 1.20
N GLY A 59 -2.56 -8.23 1.26
CA GLY A 59 -3.45 -8.78 2.25
C GLY A 59 -2.72 -9.80 3.10
N LEU A 60 -2.59 -9.49 4.38
CA LEU A 60 -1.96 -10.31 5.41
C LEU A 60 -3.01 -10.92 6.34
N ARG A 61 -2.89 -12.22 6.61
CA ARG A 61 -3.71 -12.96 7.59
C ARG A 61 -2.83 -13.45 8.73
N HIS A 62 -3.42 -13.55 9.92
CA HIS A 62 -2.73 -14.01 11.12
C HIS A 62 -1.51 -13.15 11.51
N ILE A 63 -1.55 -11.86 11.18
CA ILE A 63 -0.56 -10.87 11.60
C ILE A 63 -1.22 -9.94 12.64
N ASP A 64 -0.47 -9.61 13.69
CA ASP A 64 -0.87 -8.59 14.64
C ASP A 64 -0.67 -7.19 14.04
N CYS A 65 -1.74 -6.41 14.03
CA CYS A 65 -1.75 -5.07 13.45
C CYS A 65 -0.85 -4.10 14.20
N GLU A 66 -0.84 -4.16 15.54
CA GLU A 66 -0.04 -3.24 16.34
C GLU A 66 1.45 -3.54 16.22
N GLU A 67 1.82 -4.81 16.13
CA GLU A 67 3.21 -5.21 15.90
C GLU A 67 3.69 -4.75 14.53
N PHE A 68 2.88 -4.95 13.48
CA PHE A 68 3.22 -4.47 12.15
C PHE A 68 3.34 -2.95 12.10
N ARG A 69 2.44 -2.23 12.78
CA ARG A 69 2.52 -0.77 12.94
C ARG A 69 3.82 -0.35 13.64
N LYS A 70 4.19 -1.02 14.73
CA LYS A 70 5.45 -0.74 15.46
C LYS A 70 6.67 -1.01 14.57
N PHE A 71 6.64 -2.11 13.81
CA PHE A 71 7.69 -2.43 12.85
C PHE A 71 7.86 -1.32 11.81
N LEU A 72 6.78 -0.91 11.13
CA LEU A 72 6.82 0.18 10.16
C LEU A 72 7.30 1.51 10.75
N SER A 73 6.99 1.79 12.03
CA SER A 73 7.50 3.00 12.68
C SER A 73 9.03 2.98 12.93
N GLY A 74 9.63 1.79 12.94
CA GLY A 74 11.05 1.59 13.21
C GLY A 74 11.92 1.31 11.98
N ILE A 75 11.33 1.09 10.80
CA ILE A 75 12.11 0.81 9.59
C ILE A 75 12.77 2.08 9.04
N LYS A 76 13.89 1.87 8.34
CA LYS A 76 14.52 2.93 7.54
C LYS A 76 13.92 2.93 6.14
N ALA A 77 13.06 3.90 5.86
CA ALA A 77 12.41 4.10 4.56
C ALA A 77 13.37 3.98 3.36
N GLN A 78 14.58 4.56 3.48
CA GLN A 78 15.61 4.55 2.44
C GLN A 78 16.09 3.16 2.05
N LYS A 79 16.00 2.16 2.94
CA LYS A 79 16.42 0.78 2.64
C LYS A 79 15.50 0.13 1.60
N TYR A 80 14.21 0.44 1.65
CA TYR A 80 13.18 -0.16 0.79
C TYR A 80 12.60 0.85 -0.21
N HIS A 81 13.27 1.99 -0.38
CA HIS A 81 12.80 3.11 -1.20
C HIS A 81 11.34 3.52 -0.92
N LEU A 82 10.88 3.39 0.32
CA LEU A 82 9.48 3.65 0.65
C LEU A 82 9.19 5.14 0.72
N GLU A 83 8.22 5.57 -0.09
CA GLU A 83 7.64 6.91 -0.06
C GLU A 83 6.47 6.95 0.92
N TYR A 84 5.56 5.97 0.81
CA TYR A 84 4.33 5.91 1.58
C TYR A 84 4.00 4.49 2.03
N ALA A 85 3.47 4.36 3.25
CA ALA A 85 2.93 3.11 3.76
C ALA A 85 1.60 3.35 4.47
N LYS A 86 0.60 2.52 4.21
CA LYS A 86 -0.68 2.53 4.92
C LYS A 86 -1.07 1.13 5.32
N VAL A 87 -1.47 0.97 6.58
CA VAL A 87 -1.91 -0.29 7.16
C VAL A 87 -3.36 -0.14 7.58
N SER A 88 -4.23 -1.00 7.08
CA SER A 88 -5.65 -1.05 7.41
C SER A 88 -5.98 -2.37 8.10
N CYS A 89 -6.48 -2.28 9.32
CA CYS A 89 -6.83 -3.40 10.17
C CYS A 89 -8.33 -3.33 10.50
N GLY A 90 -9.17 -3.55 9.50
CA GLY A 90 -10.62 -3.39 9.62
C GLY A 90 -11.00 -1.91 9.78
N PRO A 91 -11.57 -1.47 10.93
CA PRO A 91 -11.97 -0.08 11.13
C PRO A 91 -10.80 0.87 11.43
N MET A 92 -9.63 0.33 11.82
CA MET A 92 -8.45 1.14 12.13
C MET A 92 -7.55 1.19 10.92
N SER A 93 -7.06 2.39 10.57
CA SER A 93 -6.01 2.54 9.58
C SER A 93 -4.94 3.51 10.05
N PHE A 94 -3.70 3.21 9.73
CA PHE A 94 -2.52 4.00 10.07
C PHE A 94 -1.75 4.28 8.79
N SER A 95 -1.31 5.52 8.60
CA SER A 95 -0.49 5.91 7.45
C SER A 95 0.82 6.51 7.92
N PHE A 96 1.88 6.16 7.22
CA PHE A 96 3.24 6.65 7.41
C PHE A 96 3.70 7.30 6.11
N CYS A 97 4.01 8.59 6.20
CA CYS A 97 4.73 9.28 5.14
C CYS A 97 6.22 9.19 5.45
N MET A 98 6.97 8.55 4.55
CA MET A 98 8.36 8.20 4.72
C MET A 98 9.31 9.05 3.86
N ALA A 99 8.75 9.78 2.90
CA ALA A 99 9.42 10.81 2.13
C ALA A 99 9.16 12.22 2.66
N PHE A 100 9.75 13.22 2.01
CA PHE A 100 9.55 14.64 2.33
C PHE A 100 8.12 15.11 2.06
N SER A 101 7.46 14.54 1.06
CA SER A 101 6.06 14.78 0.71
C SER A 101 5.44 13.48 0.24
N CYS A 102 4.28 13.13 0.78
CA CYS A 102 3.50 11.99 0.32
C CYS A 102 2.04 12.43 0.24
N ASP A 103 1.39 12.17 -0.90
CA ASP A 103 -0.04 12.42 -1.06
C ASP A 103 -0.81 11.09 -1.02
N PRO A 104 -1.57 10.80 0.06
CA PRO A 104 -2.24 9.53 0.22
C PRO A 104 -3.37 9.31 -0.81
N ASP A 105 -3.91 10.38 -1.41
CA ASP A 105 -5.01 10.30 -2.37
C ASP A 105 -4.53 9.82 -3.75
N GLU A 106 -3.26 10.00 -4.09
CA GLU A 106 -2.66 9.49 -5.32
C GLU A 106 -2.60 7.96 -5.37
N TYR A 107 -2.46 7.32 -4.20
CA TYR A 107 -2.38 5.85 -4.08
C TYR A 107 -3.73 5.19 -3.79
N GLN A 108 -4.81 5.96 -3.68
CA GLN A 108 -6.14 5.36 -3.64
C GLN A 108 -6.52 4.92 -5.06
N PRO A 109 -7.02 3.69 -5.25
CA PRO A 109 -7.51 3.28 -6.57
C PRO A 109 -8.57 4.29 -6.99
N LYS A 110 -8.36 4.96 -8.13
CA LYS A 110 -9.33 5.94 -8.63
C LYS A 110 -10.66 5.22 -8.77
N ALA A 111 -11.65 5.60 -7.95
CA ALA A 111 -13.03 5.37 -8.33
C ALA A 111 -13.19 6.12 -9.65
N SER A 112 -13.29 5.37 -10.75
CA SER A 112 -13.62 5.95 -12.05
C SER A 112 -14.81 6.88 -11.82
N PRO A 113 -14.76 8.17 -12.24
CA PRO A 113 -15.90 9.04 -12.07
C PRO A 113 -17.03 8.41 -12.88
N ALA A 114 -17.95 7.75 -12.17
CA ALA A 114 -19.23 7.41 -12.74
C ALA A 114 -19.81 8.73 -13.23
N ALA A 115 -19.95 8.83 -14.55
CA ALA A 115 -20.47 10.00 -15.23
C ALA A 115 -21.70 10.50 -14.46
N THR A 116 -21.56 11.67 -13.83
CA THR A 116 -22.71 12.37 -13.26
C THR A 116 -23.48 12.89 -14.46
N THR A 117 -24.40 12.07 -14.97
CA THR A 117 -25.37 12.49 -15.97
C THR A 117 -26.28 13.51 -15.28
N THR A 118 -25.96 14.79 -15.45
CA THR A 118 -26.82 15.90 -15.08
C THR A 118 -28.16 15.74 -15.81
N THR A 119 -29.17 15.24 -15.11
CA THR A 119 -30.56 15.28 -15.58
C THR A 119 -31.03 16.73 -15.48
N MET A 120 -30.93 17.47 -16.59
CA MET A 120 -31.66 18.73 -16.76
C MET A 120 -33.15 18.42 -16.92
N VAL A 121 -33.94 18.78 -15.91
CA VAL A 121 -35.41 18.81 -15.98
C VAL A 121 -35.82 20.12 -16.67
N PRO A 122 -36.58 20.12 -17.78
CA PRO A 122 -37.21 21.33 -18.27
C PRO A 122 -38.52 21.56 -17.49
N THR A 123 -38.60 22.71 -16.85
CA THR A 123 -39.79 23.28 -16.20
C THR A 123 -40.86 23.59 -17.26
N SER A 124 -42.08 23.11 -17.04
CA SER A 124 -43.26 23.44 -17.84
C SER A 124 -43.75 24.87 -17.57
N ALA A 125 -44.16 25.56 -18.63
CA ALA A 125 -45.01 26.75 -18.61
C ALA A 125 -46.15 26.54 -19.61
#